data_AF-A0A674IVY3-F1
#
_entry.id   AF-A0A674IVY3-F1
#
_cell.length_a   1.000
_cell.length_b   1.000
_cell.length_c   1.000
_cell.angle_alpha   90.00
_cell.angle_beta   90.00
_cell.angle_gamma   90.00
#
_symmetry.space_group_name_H-M   'P 1'
#
loop_
_entity.id
_entity.type
_entity.pdbx_description
1 polymer ?
#
loop_
_entity_poly.entity_id
_entity_poly.type
_entity_poly.pdbx_seq_one_letter_code
_entity_poly.pdbx_strand_id
1 'polypeptide(L)'
;MKPAAVDSRILALAAQVTESSDRDVPVLLLKLKEILNSTSLGSKESQKIKQDLYYYNLVQYCLLVLKQDYSRLPGGWATAAQLSEILSQCCVGLEVKEDPEEFYNKLLPSAVDNLLFLGRRLQARFIRAIKDEEKSEFLRCFRTVTDAICWLFGGHIQLTECVLQSNHFLQLLITDDVETATAMMSVLQNILRANSSVLLHVDEKILHSVLDELVYKLSSTTNPVTGNAATKVLLSVAESHPQLVELLSTRYKGLRTLLSKQWAGKGFDRNLNQLSDLLYSESCRKGEMQRLHQAACLIQAVWRGFQTRKRLKTLPIAVTALQRSFRAKRKQELQHLKRLKEDETLRQQLQLQRQRAMRLFHERQLTLLEIVHAGQVDRYIQETEGKAALTIQRHWRGYRARRKVHQQRQSLKQHKAAVTIQRAAHKFLGKCQRKRKALSPWKEPKELTSAQKLALQQKLDDYIRLHQASQMSEEMSKELHRQAQEKLAQYLLRSSLDRRAEQRREALLAQVNTDMELLMSAPSLMEATEKDLDVFMSRSVPVACKARQSHNTMLKYTRWPWWKKLGDEFMDYDMIPDDVLNTEFGTLFIGGSKSS
;
A
#
# COMPACT_ATOMS: atom_id res chain seq x y z
N MET A 1 61.50 51.82 -5.24
CA MET A 1 62.13 50.48 -5.44
C MET A 1 62.70 50.43 -6.84
N LYS A 2 63.95 49.98 -7.01
CA LYS A 2 64.62 49.93 -8.33
C LYS A 2 63.78 49.09 -9.31
N PRO A 3 63.57 49.52 -10.57
CA PRO A 3 62.87 48.70 -11.56
C PRO A 3 63.71 47.45 -11.78
N ALA A 4 63.17 46.29 -11.39
CA ALA A 4 63.84 45.02 -11.57
C ALA A 4 63.94 44.77 -13.08
N ALA A 5 65.16 44.67 -13.61
CA ALA A 5 65.46 44.52 -15.04
C ALA A 5 64.46 43.59 -15.75
N VAL A 6 63.81 44.14 -16.78
CA VAL A 6 62.98 43.39 -17.73
C VAL A 6 63.87 42.39 -18.46
N ASP A 7 63.38 41.18 -18.68
CA ASP A 7 64.15 40.16 -19.41
C ASP A 7 64.50 40.67 -20.82
N SER A 8 65.80 40.73 -21.13
CA SER A 8 66.30 41.23 -22.42
C SER A 8 65.76 40.45 -23.61
N ARG A 9 65.37 39.18 -23.41
CA ARG A 9 64.78 38.33 -24.44
C ARG A 9 63.37 38.79 -24.83
N ILE A 10 62.58 39.27 -23.87
CA ILE A 10 61.21 39.75 -24.10
C ILE A 10 61.24 41.08 -24.85
N LEU A 11 62.14 42.00 -24.46
CA LEU A 11 62.34 43.27 -25.14
C LEU A 11 62.79 43.11 -26.59
N ALA A 12 63.76 42.23 -26.84
CA ALA A 12 64.23 41.93 -28.19
C ALA A 12 63.11 41.32 -29.06
N LEU A 13 62.28 40.45 -28.48
CA LEU A 13 61.18 39.82 -29.19
C LEU A 13 60.03 40.79 -29.48
N ALA A 14 59.70 41.68 -28.53
CA ALA A 14 58.71 42.74 -28.74
C ALA A 14 59.13 43.69 -29.88
N ALA A 15 60.39 44.13 -29.90
CA ALA A 15 60.93 44.97 -30.97
C ALA A 15 60.89 44.25 -32.34
N GLN A 16 61.27 42.97 -32.38
CA GLN A 16 61.19 42.17 -33.60
C GLN A 16 59.76 41.99 -34.10
N VAL A 17 58.78 41.79 -33.20
CA VAL A 17 57.36 41.66 -33.56
C VAL A 17 56.81 42.96 -34.14
N THR A 18 57.23 44.12 -33.65
CA THR A 18 56.80 45.42 -34.20
C THR A 18 57.41 45.76 -35.56
N GLU A 19 58.61 45.25 -35.85
CA GLU A 19 59.34 45.54 -37.10
C GLU A 19 59.07 44.52 -38.22
N SER A 20 58.48 43.37 -37.90
CA SER A 20 58.29 42.26 -38.84
C SER A 20 56.98 42.33 -39.62
N SER A 21 56.92 41.63 -40.75
CA SER A 21 55.69 41.48 -41.53
C SER A 21 54.68 40.56 -40.83
N ASP A 22 53.38 40.80 -41.00
CA ASP A 22 52.29 40.01 -40.38
C ASP A 22 52.40 38.48 -40.60
N ARG A 23 53.14 38.04 -41.63
CA ARG A 23 53.36 36.62 -41.96
C ARG A 23 54.42 35.95 -41.10
N ASP A 24 55.38 36.71 -40.61
CA ASP A 24 56.54 36.20 -39.85
C ASP A 24 56.29 36.28 -38.33
N VAL A 25 55.40 37.17 -37.91
CA VAL A 25 54.98 37.34 -36.50
C VAL A 25 54.57 36.02 -35.83
N PRO A 26 53.73 35.14 -36.41
CA PRO A 26 53.38 33.88 -35.76
C PRO A 26 54.58 32.99 -35.43
N VAL A 27 55.60 32.96 -36.29
CA VAL A 27 56.82 32.15 -36.09
C VAL A 27 57.72 32.77 -35.03
N LEU A 28 57.83 34.10 -35.01
CA LEU A 28 58.58 34.81 -33.97
C LEU A 28 57.97 34.61 -32.58
N LEU A 29 56.64 34.61 -32.47
CA LEU A 29 55.92 34.36 -31.23
C LEU A 29 56.11 32.93 -30.69
N LEU A 30 56.54 31.95 -31.50
CA LEU A 30 56.86 30.61 -30.99
C LEU A 30 58.08 30.61 -30.06
N LYS A 31 59.01 31.56 -30.21
CA LYS A 31 60.16 31.71 -29.30
C LYS A 31 59.71 32.02 -27.86
N LEU A 32 58.48 32.50 -27.65
CA LEU A 32 57.88 32.65 -26.32
C LEU A 32 57.79 31.33 -25.56
N LYS A 33 57.63 30.20 -26.27
CA LYS A 33 57.58 28.88 -25.64
C LYS A 33 58.88 28.53 -24.93
N GLU A 34 60.02 28.87 -25.51
CA GLU A 34 61.34 28.65 -24.90
C GLU A 34 61.53 29.54 -23.66
N ILE A 35 61.07 30.79 -23.74
CA ILE A 35 61.12 31.74 -22.62
C ILE A 35 60.26 31.23 -21.45
N LEU A 36 59.02 30.79 -21.72
CA LEU A 36 58.13 30.25 -20.70
C LEU A 36 58.68 28.96 -20.06
N ASN A 37 59.19 28.03 -20.87
CA ASN A 37 59.76 26.76 -20.41
C ASN A 37 61.09 26.92 -19.65
N SER A 38 61.79 28.03 -19.82
CA SER A 38 63.03 28.32 -19.07
C SER A 38 62.79 28.60 -17.58
N THR A 39 61.54 28.70 -17.14
CA THR A 39 61.16 28.94 -15.74
C THR A 39 60.34 27.80 -15.15
N SER A 40 60.52 27.53 -13.86
CA SER A 40 59.70 26.55 -13.15
C SER A 40 58.28 27.09 -12.90
N LEU A 41 57.27 26.22 -13.08
CA LEU A 41 55.86 26.55 -12.86
C LEU A 41 55.63 27.12 -11.45
N GLY A 42 55.05 28.32 -11.36
CA GLY A 42 54.68 28.95 -10.08
C GLY A 42 55.82 29.70 -9.38
N SER A 43 57.00 29.82 -9.97
CA SER A 43 58.07 30.67 -9.45
C SER A 43 57.72 32.16 -9.58
N LYS A 44 58.28 33.00 -8.68
CA LYS A 44 58.18 34.47 -8.76
C LYS A 44 58.75 35.02 -10.08
N GLU A 45 59.71 34.31 -10.67
CA GLU A 45 60.29 34.64 -11.97
C GLU A 45 59.30 34.36 -13.11
N SER A 46 58.57 33.23 -13.08
CA SER A 46 57.53 32.92 -14.05
C SER A 46 56.38 33.94 -14.03
N GLN A 47 55.93 34.36 -12.83
CA GLN A 47 54.93 35.42 -12.70
C GLN A 47 55.41 36.76 -13.27
N LYS A 48 56.68 37.11 -13.03
CA LYS A 48 57.28 38.35 -13.56
C LYS A 48 57.38 38.32 -15.08
N ILE A 49 57.83 37.22 -15.68
CA ILE A 49 57.88 37.07 -17.14
C ILE A 49 56.48 37.20 -17.73
N LYS A 50 55.45 36.59 -17.14
CA LYS A 50 54.07 36.74 -17.63
C LYS A 50 53.57 38.18 -17.55
N GLN A 51 53.91 38.92 -16.49
CA GLN A 51 53.62 40.35 -16.38
C GLN A 51 54.31 41.14 -17.50
N ASP A 52 55.61 40.92 -17.70
CA ASP A 52 56.37 41.58 -18.76
C ASP A 52 55.77 41.26 -20.15
N LEU A 53 55.42 40.00 -20.44
CA LEU A 53 54.75 39.61 -21.70
C LEU A 53 53.41 40.31 -21.92
N TYR A 54 52.65 40.56 -20.85
CA TYR A 54 51.39 41.30 -20.92
C TYR A 54 51.63 42.80 -21.17
N TYR A 55 52.53 43.43 -20.42
CA TYR A 55 52.84 44.87 -20.54
C TYR A 55 53.47 45.24 -21.89
N TYR A 56 54.25 44.34 -22.50
CA TYR A 56 54.78 44.52 -23.85
C TYR A 56 53.81 44.08 -24.96
N ASN A 57 52.51 43.90 -24.65
CA ASN A 57 51.43 43.55 -25.58
C ASN A 57 51.62 42.24 -26.36
N LEU A 58 52.59 41.40 -26.01
CA LEU A 58 52.86 40.15 -26.72
C LEU A 58 51.69 39.16 -26.61
N VAL A 59 50.97 39.17 -25.48
CA VAL A 59 49.73 38.39 -25.30
C VAL A 59 48.62 38.86 -26.25
N GLN A 60 48.49 40.17 -26.47
CA GLN A 60 47.53 40.74 -27.41
C GLN A 60 47.90 40.42 -28.86
N TYR A 61 49.19 40.43 -29.20
CA TYR A 61 49.65 39.98 -30.51
C TYR A 61 49.35 38.49 -30.72
N CYS A 62 49.60 37.61 -29.74
CA CYS A 62 49.20 36.21 -29.81
C CYS A 62 47.69 36.07 -30.07
N LEU A 63 46.86 36.86 -29.38
CA LEU A 63 45.41 36.90 -29.56
C LEU A 63 44.99 37.25 -31.00
N LEU A 64 45.60 38.31 -31.57
CA LEU A 64 45.29 38.80 -32.92
C LEU A 64 45.68 37.79 -34.00
N VAL A 65 46.86 37.18 -33.86
CA VAL A 65 47.43 36.28 -34.86
C VAL A 65 46.63 34.97 -34.93
N LEU A 66 45.95 34.54 -33.86
CA LEU A 66 45.06 33.36 -33.89
C LEU A 66 43.85 33.50 -34.81
N LYS A 67 43.43 34.72 -35.17
CA LYS A 67 42.34 34.94 -36.15
C LYS A 67 42.77 34.71 -37.61
N GLN A 68 44.07 34.73 -37.90
CA GLN A 68 44.60 34.65 -39.26
C GLN A 68 44.34 33.28 -39.92
N ASP A 69 44.49 33.20 -41.25
CA ASP A 69 44.39 31.94 -41.98
C ASP A 69 45.76 31.26 -42.13
N TYR A 70 45.98 30.22 -41.33
CA TYR A 70 47.23 29.45 -41.30
C TYR A 70 47.40 28.47 -42.46
N SER A 71 46.51 28.47 -43.45
CA SER A 71 46.70 27.69 -44.68
C SER A 71 47.88 28.17 -45.54
N ARG A 72 48.31 29.42 -45.40
CA ARG A 72 49.37 30.05 -46.23
C ARG A 72 50.57 30.53 -45.43
N LEU A 73 50.56 30.32 -44.11
CA LEU A 73 51.59 30.80 -43.19
C LEU A 73 52.67 29.72 -42.96
N PRO A 74 53.94 30.13 -42.76
CA PRO A 74 55.01 29.21 -42.42
C PRO A 74 54.71 28.45 -41.11
N GLY A 75 54.84 27.12 -41.16
CA GLY A 75 54.51 26.21 -40.04
C GLY A 75 53.02 25.84 -39.91
N GLY A 76 52.15 26.40 -40.75
CA GLY A 76 50.78 25.94 -40.93
C GLY A 76 49.92 25.94 -39.65
N TRP A 77 49.02 24.96 -39.56
CA TRP A 77 48.09 24.80 -38.43
C TRP A 77 48.77 24.36 -37.14
N ALA A 78 49.95 23.75 -37.23
CA ALA A 78 50.76 23.39 -36.07
C ALA A 78 51.25 24.65 -35.32
N THR A 79 51.63 25.71 -36.05
CA THR A 79 51.98 27.01 -35.45
C THR A 79 50.79 27.59 -34.67
N ALA A 80 49.58 27.56 -35.25
CA ALA A 80 48.38 28.07 -34.57
C ALA A 80 48.08 27.31 -33.27
N ALA A 81 48.21 25.98 -33.29
CA ALA A 81 48.00 25.14 -32.11
C ALA A 81 49.05 25.42 -31.02
N GLN A 82 50.32 25.62 -31.38
CA GLN A 82 51.34 25.99 -30.40
C GLN A 82 51.12 27.40 -29.84
N LEU A 83 50.68 28.36 -30.67
CA LEU A 83 50.31 29.70 -30.20
C LEU A 83 49.10 29.66 -29.26
N SER A 84 48.12 28.76 -29.47
CA SER A 84 47.02 28.58 -28.52
C SER A 84 47.50 28.09 -27.16
N GLU A 85 48.47 27.17 -27.14
CA GLU A 85 49.08 26.65 -25.91
C GLU A 85 49.82 27.78 -25.18
N ILE A 86 50.67 28.53 -25.88
CA ILE A 86 51.41 29.69 -25.34
C ILE A 86 50.44 30.73 -24.77
N LEU A 87 49.39 31.09 -25.51
CA LEU A 87 48.39 32.06 -25.06
C LEU A 87 47.72 31.59 -23.76
N SER A 88 47.32 30.32 -23.67
CA SER A 88 46.71 29.77 -22.45
C SER A 88 47.68 29.78 -21.26
N GLN A 89 48.97 29.47 -21.48
CA GLN A 89 49.99 29.47 -20.43
C GLN A 89 50.34 30.87 -19.93
N CYS A 90 50.35 31.87 -20.83
CA CYS A 90 50.55 33.27 -20.47
C CYS A 90 49.41 33.81 -19.61
N CYS A 91 48.16 33.46 -19.94
CA CYS A 91 46.98 33.99 -19.26
C CYS A 91 46.70 33.34 -17.90
N VAL A 92 47.09 32.07 -17.69
CA VAL A 92 46.83 31.35 -16.42
C VAL A 92 47.90 31.69 -15.39
N GLY A 93 47.47 32.14 -14.20
CA GLY A 93 48.35 32.53 -13.09
C GLY A 93 49.01 33.91 -13.26
N LEU A 94 48.51 34.74 -14.18
CA LEU A 94 48.89 36.14 -14.32
C LEU A 94 48.10 37.01 -13.34
N GLU A 95 48.81 37.73 -12.47
CA GLU A 95 48.23 38.79 -11.63
C GLU A 95 48.48 40.13 -12.31
N VAL A 96 47.43 40.71 -12.87
CA VAL A 96 47.46 42.02 -13.52
C VAL A 96 47.31 43.11 -12.46
N LYS A 97 48.29 44.02 -12.37
CA LYS A 97 48.29 45.12 -11.40
C LYS A 97 47.64 46.40 -11.91
N GLU A 98 47.58 46.58 -13.24
CA GLU A 98 47.04 47.76 -13.92
C GLU A 98 45.85 47.32 -14.77
N ASP A 99 44.68 47.94 -14.57
CA ASP A 99 43.43 47.68 -15.29
C ASP A 99 42.99 46.20 -15.39
N PRO A 100 42.75 45.52 -14.24
CA PRO A 100 42.32 44.12 -14.22
C PRO A 100 41.01 43.89 -14.98
N GLU A 101 40.12 44.88 -15.05
CA GLU A 101 38.84 44.77 -15.75
C GLU A 101 39.02 44.53 -17.25
N GLU A 102 40.02 45.14 -17.90
CA GLU A 102 40.27 44.93 -19.32
C GLU A 102 40.74 43.50 -19.59
N PHE A 103 41.58 42.96 -18.71
CA PHE A 103 42.05 41.58 -18.81
C PHE A 103 40.90 40.58 -18.63
N TYR A 104 40.14 40.68 -17.54
CA TYR A 104 39.09 39.71 -17.20
C TYR A 104 37.85 39.84 -18.09
N ASN A 105 37.42 41.05 -18.46
CA ASN A 105 36.15 41.25 -19.18
C ASN A 105 36.31 41.30 -20.71
N LYS A 106 37.48 41.66 -21.25
CA LYS A 106 37.69 41.77 -22.71
C LYS A 106 38.68 40.74 -23.23
N LEU A 107 39.89 40.70 -22.67
CA LEU A 107 40.97 39.88 -23.25
C LEU A 107 40.72 38.39 -23.06
N LEU A 108 40.37 37.94 -21.86
CA LEU A 108 40.13 36.51 -21.59
C LEU A 108 38.92 35.94 -22.37
N PRO A 109 37.74 36.60 -22.42
CA PRO A 109 36.63 36.13 -23.26
C PRO A 109 36.98 36.13 -24.74
N SER A 110 37.70 37.14 -25.24
CA SER A 110 38.17 37.15 -26.63
C SER A 110 39.19 36.04 -26.91
N ALA A 111 40.01 35.66 -25.93
CA ALA A 111 40.96 34.56 -26.08
C ALA A 111 40.22 33.24 -26.24
N VAL A 112 39.24 32.98 -25.37
CA VAL A 112 38.36 31.81 -25.47
C VAL A 112 37.65 31.76 -26.82
N ASP A 113 37.06 32.87 -27.27
CA ASP A 113 36.31 32.91 -28.52
C ASP A 113 37.21 32.65 -29.75
N ASN A 114 38.41 33.24 -29.77
CA ASN A 114 39.40 32.97 -30.83
C ASN A 114 39.88 31.52 -30.83
N LEU A 115 40.06 30.91 -29.65
CA LEU A 115 40.43 29.51 -29.53
C LEU A 115 39.31 28.57 -30.02
N LEU A 116 38.05 28.85 -29.67
CA LEU A 116 36.89 28.10 -30.16
C LEU A 116 36.74 28.25 -31.69
N PHE A 117 36.93 29.46 -32.21
CA PHE A 117 36.92 29.73 -33.64
C PHE A 117 38.03 28.96 -34.37
N LEU A 118 39.25 28.94 -33.82
CA LEU A 118 40.37 28.15 -34.33
C LEU A 118 40.05 26.65 -34.32
N GLY A 119 39.50 26.15 -33.21
CA GLY A 119 39.04 24.77 -33.08
C GLY A 119 38.05 24.41 -34.19
N ARG A 120 37.09 25.29 -34.50
CA ARG A 120 36.10 25.08 -35.56
C ARG A 120 36.74 24.98 -36.94
N ARG A 121 37.72 25.83 -37.23
CA ARG A 121 38.46 25.78 -38.51
C ARG A 121 39.29 24.51 -38.65
N LEU A 122 39.87 24.03 -37.55
CA LEU A 122 40.60 22.75 -37.50
C LEU A 122 39.64 21.58 -37.71
N GLN A 123 38.50 21.54 -37.03
CA GLN A 123 37.47 20.52 -37.21
C GLN A 123 36.96 20.48 -38.65
N ALA A 124 36.64 21.63 -39.25
CA ALA A 124 36.17 21.71 -40.63
C ALA A 124 37.22 21.22 -41.64
N ARG A 125 38.51 21.41 -41.37
CA ARG A 125 39.60 20.86 -42.21
C ARG A 125 39.82 19.38 -41.98
N PHE A 126 39.78 18.93 -40.73
CA PHE A 126 39.85 17.51 -40.38
C PHE A 126 38.77 16.70 -41.11
N ILE A 127 37.52 17.18 -41.11
CA ILE A 127 36.40 16.54 -41.82
C ILE A 127 36.61 16.51 -43.34
N ARG A 128 37.26 17.53 -43.92
CA ARG A 128 37.52 17.63 -45.37
C ARG A 128 38.80 16.91 -45.83
N ALA A 129 39.71 16.59 -44.92
CA ALA A 129 40.98 15.96 -45.25
C ALA A 129 40.74 14.54 -45.79
N ILE A 130 41.41 14.19 -46.88
CA ILE A 130 41.27 12.87 -47.52
C ILE A 130 42.38 11.92 -47.05
N LYS A 131 43.60 12.44 -46.84
CA LYS A 131 44.76 11.62 -46.42
C LYS A 131 44.78 11.43 -44.90
N ASP A 132 45.11 10.22 -44.47
CA ASP A 132 45.15 9.88 -43.04
C ASP A 132 46.27 10.61 -42.27
N GLU A 133 47.40 10.88 -42.91
CA GLU A 133 48.49 11.67 -42.32
C GLU A 133 48.03 13.10 -41.99
N GLU A 134 47.39 13.77 -42.94
CA GLU A 134 46.83 15.11 -42.76
C GLU A 134 45.71 15.13 -41.71
N LYS A 135 44.84 14.11 -41.69
CA LYS A 135 43.82 13.94 -40.64
C LYS A 135 44.46 13.81 -39.26
N SER A 136 45.50 12.99 -39.11
CA SER A 136 46.18 12.79 -37.83
C SER A 136 46.83 14.08 -37.32
N GLU A 137 47.39 14.88 -38.22
CA GLU A 137 47.99 16.18 -37.89
C GLU A 137 46.92 17.20 -37.47
N PHE A 138 45.83 17.32 -38.22
CA PHE A 138 44.73 18.21 -37.85
C PHE A 138 44.09 17.81 -36.53
N LEU A 139 43.93 16.51 -36.27
CA LEU A 139 43.38 16.01 -35.01
C LEU A 139 44.33 16.31 -33.84
N ARG A 140 45.65 16.16 -34.03
CA ARG A 140 46.65 16.54 -33.02
C ARG A 140 46.56 18.03 -32.71
N CYS A 141 46.52 18.89 -33.74
CA CYS A 141 46.37 20.33 -33.57
C CYS A 141 45.06 20.69 -32.87
N PHE A 142 43.95 20.03 -33.24
CA PHE A 142 42.65 20.22 -32.61
C PHE A 142 42.69 19.87 -31.12
N ARG A 143 43.28 18.73 -30.76
CA ARG A 143 43.45 18.34 -29.35
C ARG A 143 44.27 19.35 -28.56
N THR A 144 45.38 19.83 -29.12
CA THR A 144 46.19 20.88 -28.48
C THR A 144 45.37 22.17 -28.24
N VAL A 145 44.52 22.57 -29.18
CA VAL A 145 43.63 23.73 -29.00
C VAL A 145 42.57 23.45 -27.93
N THR A 146 41.94 22.27 -27.91
CA THR A 146 40.96 21.92 -26.88
C THR A 146 41.59 21.81 -25.48
N ASP A 147 42.83 21.35 -25.39
CA ASP A 147 43.59 21.28 -24.14
C ASP A 147 43.95 22.70 -23.66
N ALA A 148 44.33 23.60 -24.57
CA ALA A 148 44.56 25.01 -24.24
C ALA A 148 43.29 25.71 -23.73
N ILE A 149 42.12 25.41 -24.31
CA ILE A 149 40.83 25.88 -23.80
C ILE A 149 40.58 25.35 -22.38
N CYS A 150 40.79 24.05 -22.15
CA CYS A 150 40.66 23.44 -20.83
C CYS A 150 41.60 24.04 -19.78
N TRP A 151 42.84 24.30 -20.17
CA TRP A 151 43.83 24.95 -19.30
C TRP A 151 43.38 26.37 -18.91
N LEU A 152 42.86 27.13 -19.89
CA LEU A 152 42.46 28.52 -19.69
C LEU A 152 41.28 28.65 -18.71
N PHE A 153 40.17 27.92 -18.93
CA PHE A 153 39.05 27.97 -17.98
C PHE A 153 39.34 27.22 -16.68
N GLY A 154 40.28 26.27 -16.67
CA GLY A 154 40.75 25.62 -15.45
C GLY A 154 41.48 26.59 -14.52
N GLY A 155 42.20 27.56 -15.10
CA GLY A 155 42.80 28.68 -14.34
C GLY A 155 41.82 29.79 -13.99
N HIS A 156 40.81 30.03 -14.85
CA HIS A 156 39.83 31.10 -14.70
C HIS A 156 38.41 30.56 -14.82
N ILE A 157 37.82 30.15 -13.70
CA ILE A 157 36.52 29.46 -13.63
C ILE A 157 35.39 30.26 -14.30
N GLN A 158 35.42 31.59 -14.25
CA GLN A 158 34.42 32.47 -14.86
C GLN A 158 34.27 32.23 -16.37
N LEU A 159 35.35 31.81 -17.05
CA LEU A 159 35.34 31.54 -18.48
C LEU A 159 34.50 30.31 -18.86
N THR A 160 34.15 29.43 -17.93
CA THR A 160 33.26 28.30 -18.22
C THR A 160 31.92 28.75 -18.79
N GLU A 161 31.42 29.89 -18.32
CA GLU A 161 30.17 30.47 -18.80
C GLU A 161 30.34 31.04 -20.22
N CYS A 162 31.42 31.79 -20.46
CA CYS A 162 31.76 32.33 -21.77
C CYS A 162 31.92 31.23 -22.84
N VAL A 163 32.55 30.10 -22.48
CA VAL A 163 32.71 28.95 -23.38
C VAL A 163 31.36 28.37 -23.77
N LEU A 164 30.46 28.14 -22.80
CA LEU A 164 29.15 27.55 -23.05
C LEU A 164 28.21 28.48 -23.82
N GLN A 165 28.30 29.79 -23.58
CA GLN A 165 27.50 30.80 -24.28
C GLN A 165 27.99 31.06 -25.71
N SER A 166 29.22 30.68 -26.06
CA SER A 166 29.74 30.88 -27.41
C SER A 166 29.05 29.98 -28.43
N ASN A 167 28.54 30.60 -29.51
CA ASN A 167 27.96 29.87 -30.65
C ASN A 167 28.95 28.89 -31.30
N HIS A 168 30.25 29.15 -31.19
CA HIS A 168 31.29 28.26 -31.73
C HIS A 168 31.37 26.95 -30.98
N PHE A 169 31.13 26.95 -29.66
CA PHE A 169 31.14 25.73 -28.86
C PHE A 169 30.01 24.77 -29.27
N LEU A 170 28.79 25.28 -29.41
CA LEU A 170 27.65 24.46 -29.85
C LEU A 170 27.90 23.88 -31.26
N GLN A 171 28.44 24.67 -32.18
CA GLN A 171 28.80 24.20 -33.53
C GLN A 171 29.89 23.14 -33.52
N LEU A 172 30.87 23.24 -32.61
CA LEU A 172 31.91 22.24 -32.44
C LEU A 172 31.35 20.92 -31.88
N LEU A 173 30.34 21.01 -31.01
CA LEU A 173 29.65 19.86 -30.43
C LEU A 173 28.76 19.15 -31.47
N ILE A 174 28.12 19.90 -32.38
CA ILE A 174 27.30 19.37 -33.49
C ILE A 174 28.21 18.84 -34.60
N THR A 175 28.67 17.60 -34.43
CA THR A 175 29.50 16.86 -35.38
C THR A 175 29.17 15.36 -35.31
N ASP A 176 29.16 14.69 -36.46
CA ASP A 176 28.97 13.23 -36.56
C ASP A 176 30.29 12.46 -36.40
N ASP A 177 31.41 13.16 -36.47
CA ASP A 177 32.74 12.58 -36.37
C ASP A 177 33.08 12.17 -34.92
N VAL A 178 33.63 10.97 -34.76
CA VAL A 178 33.82 10.34 -33.45
C VAL A 178 34.94 11.02 -32.66
N GLU A 179 36.09 11.28 -33.27
CA GLU A 179 37.25 11.84 -32.56
C GLU A 179 37.01 13.29 -32.12
N THR A 180 36.41 14.10 -32.99
CA THR A 180 36.12 15.50 -32.64
C THR A 180 34.93 15.63 -31.69
N ALA A 181 33.88 14.80 -31.83
CA ALA A 181 32.78 14.77 -30.86
C ALA A 181 33.27 14.36 -29.46
N THR A 182 34.12 13.34 -29.37
CA THR A 182 34.63 12.85 -28.08
C THR A 182 35.55 13.86 -27.40
N ALA A 183 36.39 14.56 -28.17
CA ALA A 183 37.20 15.66 -27.65
C ALA A 183 36.32 16.81 -27.12
N MET A 184 35.29 17.23 -27.86
CA MET A 184 34.39 18.30 -27.38
C MET A 184 33.53 17.89 -26.19
N MET A 185 33.06 16.64 -26.13
CA MET A 185 32.39 16.10 -24.93
C MET A 185 33.33 16.03 -23.73
N SER A 186 34.63 15.78 -23.95
CA SER A 186 35.65 15.87 -22.90
C SER A 186 35.84 17.30 -22.40
N VAL A 187 35.85 18.29 -23.29
CA VAL A 187 35.84 19.72 -22.92
C VAL A 187 34.61 20.05 -22.08
N LEU A 188 33.41 19.62 -22.50
CA LEU A 188 32.18 19.81 -21.74
C LEU A 188 32.26 19.15 -20.35
N GLN A 189 32.79 17.93 -20.27
CA GLN A 189 32.99 17.24 -19.00
C GLN A 189 33.96 17.99 -18.08
N ASN A 190 35.03 18.56 -18.62
CA ASN A 190 35.98 19.36 -17.86
C ASN A 190 35.37 20.69 -17.38
N ILE A 191 34.50 21.31 -18.18
CA ILE A 191 33.73 22.48 -17.76
C ILE A 191 32.86 22.15 -16.54
N LEU A 192 32.12 21.04 -16.58
CA LEU A 192 31.26 20.62 -15.47
C LEU A 192 32.04 20.25 -14.21
N ARG A 193 33.27 19.74 -14.36
CA ARG A 193 34.17 19.46 -13.22
C ARG A 193 34.73 20.74 -12.60
N ALA A 194 35.07 21.74 -13.42
CA ALA A 194 35.58 23.02 -12.95
C ALA A 194 34.49 23.87 -12.31
N ASN A 195 33.26 23.84 -12.87
CA ASN A 195 32.10 24.57 -12.38
C ASN A 195 30.81 23.75 -12.58
N SER A 196 30.41 22.99 -11.56
CA SER A 196 29.17 22.19 -11.61
C SER A 196 27.89 23.02 -11.66
N SER A 197 27.96 24.30 -11.27
CA SER A 197 26.82 25.22 -11.23
C SER A 197 26.61 26.00 -12.52
N VAL A 198 27.55 25.93 -13.47
CA VAL A 198 27.51 26.75 -14.70
C VAL A 198 26.24 26.51 -15.51
N LEU A 199 25.73 25.27 -15.55
CA LEU A 199 24.53 24.91 -16.33
C LEU A 199 23.24 25.55 -15.81
N LEU A 200 23.21 26.06 -14.57
CA LEU A 200 22.06 26.79 -14.03
C LEU A 200 22.09 28.28 -14.36
N HIS A 201 23.28 28.82 -14.66
CA HIS A 201 23.48 30.24 -14.96
C HIS A 201 23.35 30.54 -16.46
N VAL A 202 23.48 29.51 -17.30
CA VAL A 202 23.36 29.63 -18.76
C VAL A 202 21.89 29.65 -19.18
N ASP A 203 21.57 30.43 -20.22
CA ASP A 203 20.24 30.49 -20.81
C ASP A 203 19.63 29.11 -21.09
N GLU A 204 18.34 28.95 -20.77
CA GLU A 204 17.61 27.68 -20.99
C GLU A 204 17.69 27.19 -22.45
N LYS A 205 17.72 28.10 -23.42
CA LYS A 205 17.85 27.75 -24.85
C LYS A 205 19.16 27.03 -25.14
N ILE A 206 20.26 27.51 -24.57
CA ILE A 206 21.60 26.96 -24.77
C ILE A 206 21.71 25.62 -24.03
N LEU A 207 21.24 25.57 -22.77
CA LEU A 207 21.16 24.32 -22.01
C LEU A 207 20.39 23.24 -22.78
N HIS A 208 19.20 23.56 -23.28
CA HIS A 208 18.42 22.62 -24.08
C HIS A 208 19.14 22.18 -25.35
N SER A 209 19.82 23.09 -26.06
CA SER A 209 20.56 22.74 -27.28
C SER A 209 21.71 21.76 -27.01
N VAL A 210 22.44 21.93 -25.91
CA VAL A 210 23.52 21.02 -25.49
C VAL A 210 22.95 19.66 -25.09
N LEU A 211 21.86 19.63 -24.32
CA LEU A 211 21.20 18.38 -23.91
C LEU A 211 20.56 17.64 -25.10
N ASP A 212 19.91 18.37 -26.01
CA ASP A 212 19.31 17.82 -27.22
C ASP A 212 20.39 17.16 -28.09
N GLU A 213 21.56 17.80 -28.24
CA GLU A 213 22.69 17.24 -28.99
C GLU A 213 23.28 15.99 -28.30
N LEU A 214 23.45 15.98 -26.97
CA LEU A 214 23.94 14.79 -26.24
C LEU A 214 22.98 13.60 -26.36
N VAL A 215 21.68 13.84 -26.23
CA VAL A 215 20.65 12.81 -26.39
C VAL A 215 20.55 12.36 -27.84
N TYR A 216 20.69 13.28 -28.79
CA TYR A 216 20.75 12.95 -30.22
C TYR A 216 21.93 12.02 -30.51
N LYS A 217 23.16 12.34 -30.05
CA LYS A 217 24.34 11.48 -30.23
C LYS A 217 24.16 10.10 -29.62
N LEU A 218 23.50 9.98 -28.46
CA LEU A 218 23.16 8.68 -27.89
C LEU A 218 22.18 7.88 -28.75
N SER A 219 21.28 8.56 -29.47
CA SER A 219 20.27 7.92 -30.32
C SER A 219 20.78 7.56 -31.72
N SER A 220 21.66 8.39 -32.30
CA SER A 220 22.12 8.26 -33.68
C SER A 220 23.35 7.37 -33.81
N THR A 221 24.23 7.36 -32.81
CA THR A 221 25.50 6.63 -32.88
C THR A 221 25.39 5.21 -32.34
N THR A 222 26.10 4.27 -32.97
CA THR A 222 26.27 2.90 -32.47
C THR A 222 27.63 2.69 -31.78
N ASN A 223 28.55 3.64 -31.93
CA ASN A 223 29.92 3.58 -31.45
C ASN A 223 29.98 3.67 -29.91
N PRO A 224 30.56 2.67 -29.20
CA PRO A 224 30.63 2.67 -27.74
C PRO A 224 31.44 3.83 -27.16
N VAL A 225 32.40 4.40 -27.90
CA VAL A 225 33.23 5.51 -27.41
C VAL A 225 32.40 6.79 -27.29
N THR A 226 31.65 7.14 -28.34
CA THR A 226 30.75 8.30 -28.34
C THR A 226 29.62 8.11 -27.33
N GLY A 227 29.04 6.91 -27.27
CA GLY A 227 27.98 6.58 -26.31
C GLY A 227 28.44 6.71 -24.85
N ASN A 228 29.64 6.20 -24.52
CA ASN A 228 30.22 6.33 -23.19
C ASN A 228 30.52 7.80 -22.84
N ALA A 229 31.09 8.56 -23.78
CA ALA A 229 31.37 9.99 -23.57
C ALA A 229 30.08 10.79 -23.30
N ALA A 230 29.05 10.60 -24.13
CA ALA A 230 27.76 11.27 -23.94
C ALA A 230 27.09 10.85 -22.62
N THR A 231 27.13 9.56 -22.28
CA THR A 231 26.60 9.03 -21.00
C THR A 231 27.34 9.62 -19.81
N LYS A 232 28.67 9.75 -19.88
CA LYS A 232 29.49 10.37 -18.82
C LYS A 232 29.16 11.85 -18.61
N VAL A 233 28.96 12.59 -19.71
CA VAL A 233 28.55 14.00 -19.62
C VAL A 233 27.16 14.09 -18.99
N LEU A 234 26.18 13.34 -19.48
CA LEU A 234 24.82 13.32 -18.90
C LEU A 234 24.79 12.89 -17.43
N LEU A 235 25.65 11.94 -17.04
CA LEU A 235 25.83 11.56 -15.64
C LEU A 235 26.37 12.74 -14.83
N SER A 236 27.39 13.44 -15.33
CA SER A 236 27.93 14.63 -14.66
C SER A 236 26.88 15.74 -14.52
N VAL A 237 26.03 15.93 -15.55
CA VAL A 237 24.87 16.84 -15.51
C VAL A 237 23.86 16.42 -14.42
N ALA A 238 23.51 15.13 -14.37
CA ALA A 238 22.56 14.58 -13.42
C ALA A 238 23.08 14.63 -11.97
N GLU A 239 24.38 14.40 -11.76
CA GLU A 239 25.03 14.49 -10.45
C GLU A 239 25.15 15.94 -9.95
N SER A 240 25.19 16.92 -10.86
CA SER A 240 25.38 18.32 -10.49
C SER A 240 24.18 18.89 -9.73
N HIS A 241 22.96 18.73 -10.26
CA HIS A 241 21.75 19.32 -9.67
C HIS A 241 20.48 18.46 -9.90
N PRO A 242 19.65 18.22 -8.86
CA PRO A 242 18.42 17.42 -8.98
C PRO A 242 17.40 17.96 -9.99
N GLN A 243 17.33 19.29 -10.17
CA GLN A 243 16.42 19.93 -11.13
C GLN A 243 16.71 19.50 -12.58
N LEU A 244 17.99 19.26 -12.91
CA LEU A 244 18.38 18.79 -14.24
C LEU A 244 17.97 17.33 -14.46
N VAL A 245 17.88 16.51 -13.40
CA VAL A 245 17.36 15.14 -13.47
C VAL A 245 15.86 15.13 -13.78
N GLU A 246 15.10 16.07 -13.21
CA GLU A 246 13.69 16.26 -13.53
C GLU A 246 13.49 16.73 -14.97
N LEU A 247 14.31 17.68 -15.44
CA LEU A 247 14.30 18.16 -16.83
C LEU A 247 14.61 17.02 -17.82
N LEU A 248 15.66 16.23 -17.55
CA LEU A 248 16.01 15.06 -18.37
C LEU A 248 14.87 14.03 -18.43
N SER A 249 14.20 13.80 -17.30
CA SER A 249 13.10 12.84 -17.20
C SER A 249 11.80 13.31 -17.88
N THR A 250 11.51 14.60 -17.83
CA THR A 250 10.28 15.19 -18.39
C THR A 250 10.38 15.42 -19.89
N ARG A 251 11.51 15.96 -20.37
CA ARG A 251 11.76 16.26 -21.79
C ARG A 251 12.05 15.01 -22.61
N TYR A 252 12.89 14.09 -22.10
CA TYR A 252 13.34 12.91 -22.85
C TYR A 252 12.75 11.60 -22.33
N LYS A 253 11.44 11.41 -22.52
CA LYS A 253 10.71 10.20 -22.09
C LYS A 253 11.31 8.89 -22.61
N GLY A 254 11.98 8.91 -23.77
CA GLY A 254 12.64 7.76 -24.39
C GLY A 254 14.07 7.47 -23.91
N LEU A 255 14.72 8.40 -23.20
CA LEU A 255 16.13 8.28 -22.81
C LEU A 255 16.38 7.02 -21.97
N ARG A 256 15.47 6.71 -21.04
CA ARG A 256 15.57 5.50 -20.19
C ARG A 256 15.56 4.21 -21.01
N THR A 257 14.61 4.12 -21.96
CA THR A 257 14.51 2.95 -22.83
C THR A 257 15.71 2.84 -23.77
N LEU A 258 16.27 3.98 -24.18
CA LEU A 258 17.44 4.06 -25.04
C LEU A 258 18.67 3.53 -24.30
N LEU A 259 18.93 4.01 -23.09
CA LEU A 259 20.02 3.54 -22.23
C LEU A 259 19.91 2.03 -21.97
N SER A 260 18.72 1.54 -21.57
CA SER A 260 18.55 0.13 -21.21
C SER A 260 18.59 -0.83 -22.40
N LYS A 261 18.12 -0.42 -23.59
CA LYS A 261 18.00 -1.32 -24.75
C LYS A 261 19.18 -1.25 -25.71
N GLN A 262 19.73 -0.06 -25.94
CA GLN A 262 20.75 0.14 -26.98
C GLN A 262 22.18 0.08 -26.47
N TRP A 263 22.39 0.38 -25.18
CA TRP A 263 23.74 0.54 -24.62
C TRP A 263 24.11 -0.47 -23.54
N ALA A 264 23.16 -1.29 -23.06
CA ALA A 264 23.45 -2.39 -22.14
C ALA A 264 24.42 -3.41 -22.77
N GLY A 265 25.50 -3.72 -22.07
CA GLY A 265 26.51 -4.70 -22.49
C GLY A 265 27.57 -4.17 -23.46
N LYS A 266 27.65 -2.84 -23.67
CA LYS A 266 28.65 -2.20 -24.57
C LYS A 266 29.93 -1.74 -23.85
N GLY A 267 30.18 -2.20 -22.62
CA GLY A 267 31.47 -2.03 -21.92
C GLY A 267 31.60 -0.79 -21.03
N PHE A 268 30.51 -0.05 -20.77
CA PHE A 268 30.48 1.10 -19.86
C PHE A 268 29.28 1.10 -18.92
N ASP A 269 28.79 -0.10 -18.58
CA ASP A 269 27.56 -0.33 -17.82
C ASP A 269 27.55 0.34 -16.43
N ARG A 270 28.72 0.58 -15.81
CA ARG A 270 28.81 1.29 -14.54
C ARG A 270 28.21 2.70 -14.61
N ASN A 271 28.65 3.51 -15.60
CA ASN A 271 28.15 4.88 -15.76
C ASN A 271 26.69 4.88 -16.21
N LEU A 272 26.31 3.89 -17.05
CA LEU A 272 24.96 3.72 -17.54
C LEU A 272 23.98 3.37 -16.41
N ASN A 273 24.37 2.49 -15.50
CA ASN A 273 23.58 2.10 -14.34
C ASN A 273 23.46 3.25 -13.34
N GLN A 274 24.55 3.98 -13.05
CA GLN A 274 24.51 5.17 -12.20
C GLN A 274 23.56 6.23 -12.74
N LEU A 275 23.64 6.55 -14.04
CA LEU A 275 22.72 7.49 -14.68
C LEU A 275 21.29 6.96 -14.65
N SER A 276 21.10 5.67 -14.89
CA SER A 276 19.78 5.03 -14.83
C SER A 276 19.19 5.14 -13.43
N ASP A 277 19.95 4.82 -12.38
CA ASP A 277 19.50 4.87 -10.99
C ASP A 277 19.06 6.29 -10.59
N LEU A 278 19.82 7.32 -10.97
CA LEU A 278 19.45 8.72 -10.76
C LEU A 278 18.14 9.07 -11.47
N LEU A 279 17.95 8.61 -12.72
CA LEU A 279 16.71 8.79 -13.46
C LEU A 279 15.53 8.00 -12.85
N TYR A 280 15.77 6.85 -12.21
CA TYR A 280 14.71 6.01 -11.61
C TYR A 280 14.30 6.43 -10.19
N SER A 281 15.17 7.09 -9.43
CA SER A 281 15.00 7.29 -7.97
C SER A 281 13.84 8.21 -7.57
N GLU A 282 13.60 9.34 -8.25
CA GLU A 282 12.64 10.36 -7.74
C GLU A 282 11.32 10.47 -8.50
N SER A 283 11.32 10.26 -9.82
CA SER A 283 10.14 10.49 -10.68
C SER A 283 9.40 9.21 -11.06
N CYS A 284 10.08 8.05 -11.09
CA CYS A 284 9.46 6.75 -11.43
C CYS A 284 8.52 6.25 -10.32
N ARG A 285 8.98 6.28 -9.06
CA ARG A 285 8.16 5.84 -7.91
C ARG A 285 6.85 6.62 -7.81
N LYS A 286 6.87 7.94 -7.95
CA LYS A 286 5.65 8.76 -7.84
C LYS A 286 4.66 8.47 -8.98
N GLY A 287 5.12 8.43 -10.23
CA GLY A 287 4.26 8.20 -11.39
C GLY A 287 3.73 6.76 -11.50
N GLU A 288 4.52 5.77 -11.11
CA GLU A 288 4.11 4.36 -11.10
C GLU A 288 3.16 4.07 -9.93
N MET A 289 3.43 4.61 -8.74
CA MET A 289 2.54 4.47 -7.58
C MET A 289 1.18 5.13 -7.83
N GLN A 290 1.13 6.28 -8.51
CA GLN A 290 -0.11 6.92 -8.93
C GLN A 290 -0.89 6.07 -9.95
N ARG A 291 -0.20 5.45 -10.93
CA ARG A 291 -0.85 4.54 -11.89
C ARG A 291 -1.39 3.28 -11.22
N LEU A 292 -0.63 2.67 -10.32
CA LEU A 292 -1.07 1.51 -9.54
C LEU A 292 -2.26 1.87 -8.64
N HIS A 293 -2.25 3.06 -8.03
CA HIS A 293 -3.35 3.55 -7.23
C HIS A 293 -4.62 3.76 -8.08
N GLN A 294 -4.51 4.40 -9.25
CA GLN A 294 -5.63 4.58 -10.18
C GLN A 294 -6.20 3.24 -10.65
N ALA A 295 -5.34 2.29 -11.01
CA ALA A 295 -5.75 0.94 -11.40
C ALA A 295 -6.47 0.22 -10.25
N ALA A 296 -5.95 0.31 -9.02
CA ALA A 296 -6.59 -0.25 -7.84
C ALA A 296 -7.96 0.41 -7.59
N CYS A 297 -8.08 1.73 -7.71
CA CYS A 297 -9.35 2.44 -7.58
C CYS A 297 -10.37 1.98 -8.64
N LEU A 298 -9.94 1.80 -9.89
CA LEU A 298 -10.79 1.28 -10.97
C LEU A 298 -11.29 -0.14 -10.68
N ILE A 299 -10.38 -1.06 -10.32
CA ILE A 299 -10.73 -2.44 -9.96
C ILE A 299 -11.71 -2.44 -8.78
N GLN A 300 -11.45 -1.63 -7.76
CA GLN A 300 -12.33 -1.51 -6.60
C GLN A 300 -13.70 -0.94 -6.98
N ALA A 301 -13.77 0.08 -7.85
CA ALA A 301 -15.02 0.66 -8.31
C ALA A 301 -15.84 -0.35 -9.12
N VAL A 302 -15.20 -1.09 -10.03
CA VAL A 302 -15.84 -2.15 -10.82
C VAL A 302 -16.36 -3.26 -9.91
N TRP A 303 -15.57 -3.70 -8.92
CA TRP A 303 -15.97 -4.71 -7.95
C TRP A 303 -17.14 -4.25 -7.07
N ARG A 304 -17.06 -3.04 -6.51
CA ARG A 304 -18.17 -2.45 -5.73
C ARG A 304 -19.44 -2.36 -6.58
N GLY A 305 -19.33 -1.90 -7.84
CA GLY A 305 -20.44 -1.86 -8.77
C GLY A 305 -21.02 -3.24 -9.10
N PHE A 306 -20.18 -4.26 -9.32
CA PHE A 306 -20.60 -5.64 -9.50
C PHE A 306 -21.34 -6.18 -8.27
N GLN A 307 -20.81 -5.93 -7.07
CA GLN A 307 -21.41 -6.37 -5.82
C GLN A 307 -22.80 -5.75 -5.62
N THR A 308 -22.96 -4.45 -5.89
CA THR A 308 -24.26 -3.76 -5.84
C THR A 308 -25.24 -4.32 -6.87
N ARG A 309 -24.81 -4.51 -8.12
CA ARG A 309 -25.66 -5.12 -9.16
C ARG A 309 -26.10 -6.54 -8.81
N LYS A 310 -25.21 -7.34 -8.22
CA LYS A 310 -25.53 -8.69 -7.74
C LYS A 310 -26.59 -8.65 -6.63
N ARG A 311 -26.46 -7.74 -5.67
CA ARG A 311 -27.46 -7.52 -4.60
C ARG A 311 -28.81 -7.09 -5.17
N LEU A 312 -28.81 -6.12 -6.09
CA LEU A 312 -30.03 -5.65 -6.74
C LEU A 312 -30.74 -6.75 -7.54
N LYS A 313 -30.00 -7.64 -8.22
CA LYS A 313 -30.60 -8.80 -8.89
C LYS A 313 -31.25 -9.79 -7.90
N THR A 314 -30.69 -9.94 -6.70
CA THR A 314 -31.25 -10.82 -5.67
C THR A 314 -32.41 -10.21 -4.88
N LEU A 315 -32.52 -8.88 -4.86
CA LEU A 315 -33.51 -8.16 -4.06
C LEU A 315 -34.97 -8.53 -4.43
N PRO A 316 -35.37 -8.58 -5.72
CA PRO A 316 -36.73 -8.99 -6.10
C PRO A 316 -37.07 -10.41 -5.65
N ILE A 317 -36.11 -11.33 -5.68
CA ILE A 317 -36.33 -12.72 -5.23
C ILE A 317 -36.56 -12.74 -3.72
N ALA A 318 -35.77 -12.00 -2.96
CA ALA A 318 -35.94 -11.89 -1.50
C ALA A 318 -37.28 -11.22 -1.14
N VAL A 319 -37.64 -10.13 -1.82
CA VAL A 319 -38.91 -9.41 -1.61
C VAL A 319 -40.10 -10.29 -1.97
N THR A 320 -40.06 -10.99 -3.11
CA THR A 320 -41.15 -11.90 -3.50
C THR A 320 -41.26 -13.09 -2.56
N ALA A 321 -40.14 -13.65 -2.06
CA ALA A 321 -40.15 -14.69 -1.04
C ALA A 321 -40.78 -14.21 0.27
N LEU A 322 -40.42 -12.99 0.72
CA LEU A 322 -41.00 -12.37 1.92
C LEU A 322 -42.50 -12.09 1.74
N GLN A 323 -42.91 -11.55 0.60
CA GLN A 323 -44.31 -11.31 0.30
C GLN A 323 -45.10 -12.63 0.26
N ARG A 324 -44.53 -13.70 -0.31
CA ARG A 324 -45.14 -15.04 -0.32
C ARG A 324 -45.26 -15.61 1.09
N SER A 325 -44.22 -15.53 1.91
CA SER A 325 -44.26 -16.03 3.29
C SER A 325 -45.25 -15.25 4.15
N PHE A 326 -45.30 -13.93 3.99
CA PHE A 326 -46.28 -13.08 4.67
C PHE A 326 -47.71 -13.44 4.28
N ARG A 327 -48.00 -13.58 2.97
CA ARG A 327 -49.32 -13.99 2.49
C ARG A 327 -49.69 -15.40 2.99
N ALA A 328 -48.74 -16.33 3.00
CA ALA A 328 -48.96 -17.69 3.50
C ALA A 328 -49.25 -17.70 5.01
N LYS A 329 -48.47 -16.95 5.81
CA LYS A 329 -48.68 -16.80 7.26
C LYS A 329 -50.07 -16.22 7.54
N ARG A 330 -50.44 -15.13 6.87
CA ARG A 330 -51.75 -14.50 7.01
C ARG A 330 -52.90 -15.46 6.63
N LYS A 331 -52.72 -16.27 5.58
CA LYS A 331 -53.70 -17.31 5.20
C LYS A 331 -53.81 -18.41 6.27
N GLN A 332 -52.68 -18.86 6.84
CA GLN A 332 -52.67 -19.85 7.91
C GLN A 332 -53.35 -19.32 9.18
N GLU A 333 -53.07 -18.09 9.59
CA GLU A 333 -53.72 -17.43 10.73
C GLU A 333 -55.24 -17.35 10.53
N LEU A 334 -55.70 -16.92 9.34
CA LEU A 334 -57.12 -16.89 9.01
C LEU A 334 -57.76 -18.29 9.03
N GLN A 335 -57.07 -19.31 8.52
CA GLN A 335 -57.55 -20.69 8.58
C GLN A 335 -57.61 -21.21 10.02
N HIS A 336 -56.62 -20.88 10.84
CA HIS A 336 -56.60 -21.24 12.26
C HIS A 336 -57.78 -20.61 13.00
N LEU A 337 -58.03 -19.31 12.80
CA LEU A 337 -59.18 -18.62 13.37
C LEU A 337 -60.51 -19.22 12.91
N LYS A 338 -60.65 -19.58 11.65
CA LYS A 338 -61.84 -20.28 11.15
C LYS A 338 -62.05 -21.62 11.84
N ARG A 339 -60.99 -22.44 11.95
CA ARG A 339 -61.05 -23.72 12.66
C ARG A 339 -61.41 -23.56 14.13
N LEU A 340 -60.86 -22.56 14.81
CA LEU A 340 -61.22 -22.28 16.20
C LEU A 340 -62.72 -21.97 16.33
N LYS A 341 -63.27 -21.14 15.45
CA LYS A 341 -64.71 -20.84 15.44
C LYS A 341 -65.55 -22.08 15.10
N GLU A 342 -65.13 -22.87 14.11
CA GLU A 342 -65.77 -24.15 13.76
C GLU A 342 -65.75 -25.12 14.95
N ASP A 343 -64.63 -25.22 15.68
CA ASP A 343 -64.50 -26.07 16.86
C ASP A 343 -65.37 -25.55 18.03
N GLU A 344 -65.43 -24.23 18.26
CA GLU A 344 -66.29 -23.62 19.28
C GLU A 344 -67.77 -23.87 18.98
N THR A 345 -68.20 -23.63 17.74
CA THR A 345 -69.58 -23.91 17.31
C THR A 345 -69.91 -25.39 17.43
N LEU A 346 -69.00 -26.29 17.04
CA LEU A 346 -69.17 -27.73 17.21
C LEU A 346 -69.27 -28.12 18.70
N ARG A 347 -68.43 -27.55 19.57
CA ARG A 347 -68.49 -27.77 21.01
C ARG A 347 -69.85 -27.36 21.59
N GLN A 348 -70.35 -26.18 21.21
CA GLN A 348 -71.67 -25.69 21.62
C GLN A 348 -72.79 -26.61 21.12
N GLN A 349 -72.73 -27.04 19.85
CA GLN A 349 -73.69 -28.00 19.29
C GLN A 349 -73.67 -29.33 20.03
N LEU A 350 -72.50 -29.89 20.32
CA LEU A 350 -72.35 -31.13 21.07
C LEU A 350 -72.87 -30.99 22.51
N GLN A 351 -72.63 -29.86 23.17
CA GLN A 351 -73.19 -29.58 24.49
C GLN A 351 -74.72 -29.53 24.45
N LEU A 352 -75.31 -28.83 23.47
CA LEU A 352 -76.76 -28.79 23.29
C LEU A 352 -77.34 -30.17 22.97
N GLN A 353 -76.68 -30.96 22.12
CA GLN A 353 -77.07 -32.34 21.84
C GLN A 353 -77.02 -33.21 23.10
N ARG A 354 -75.97 -33.10 23.91
CA ARG A 354 -75.87 -33.80 25.21
C ARG A 354 -76.99 -33.39 26.16
N GLN A 355 -77.28 -32.09 26.30
CA GLN A 355 -78.37 -31.60 27.15
C GLN A 355 -79.74 -32.10 26.67
N ARG A 356 -79.99 -32.10 25.36
CA ARG A 356 -81.23 -32.65 24.77
C ARG A 356 -81.33 -34.16 25.02
N ALA A 357 -80.25 -34.90 24.79
CA ALA A 357 -80.21 -36.34 25.03
C ALA A 357 -80.42 -36.69 26.51
N MET A 358 -79.83 -35.92 27.44
CA MET A 358 -80.04 -36.07 28.87
C MET A 358 -81.49 -35.78 29.27
N ARG A 359 -82.09 -34.71 28.73
CA ARG A 359 -83.52 -34.41 28.96
C ARG A 359 -84.43 -35.55 28.47
N LEU A 360 -84.26 -35.97 27.22
CA LEU A 360 -85.02 -37.10 26.65
C LEU A 360 -84.82 -38.40 27.43
N PHE A 361 -83.62 -38.64 27.94
CA PHE A 361 -83.34 -39.79 28.80
C PHE A 361 -84.09 -39.70 30.12
N HIS A 362 -84.03 -38.56 30.82
CA HIS A 362 -84.75 -38.34 32.08
C HIS A 362 -86.27 -38.42 31.88
N GLU A 363 -86.82 -37.83 30.82
CA GLU A 363 -88.24 -37.93 30.48
C GLU A 363 -88.66 -39.40 30.32
N ARG A 364 -87.90 -40.19 29.54
CA ARG A 364 -88.17 -41.63 29.39
C ARG A 364 -88.07 -42.39 30.71
N GLN A 365 -87.11 -42.05 31.57
CA GLN A 365 -86.99 -42.68 32.89
C GLN A 365 -88.20 -42.36 33.76
N LEU A 366 -88.67 -41.11 33.77
CA LEU A 366 -89.87 -40.69 34.51
C LEU A 366 -91.11 -41.42 34.00
N THR A 367 -91.35 -41.47 32.68
CA THR A 367 -92.48 -42.20 32.11
C THR A 367 -92.45 -43.69 32.45
N LEU A 368 -91.25 -44.30 32.47
CA LEU A 368 -91.13 -45.71 32.88
C LEU A 368 -91.47 -45.89 34.36
N LEU A 369 -91.00 -44.99 35.24
CA LEU A 369 -91.32 -45.03 36.66
C LEU A 369 -92.81 -44.80 36.94
N GLU A 370 -93.50 -43.96 36.16
CA GLU A 370 -94.94 -43.74 36.24
C GLU A 370 -95.76 -45.00 35.92
N ILE A 371 -95.24 -45.88 35.04
CA ILE A 371 -95.92 -47.12 34.61
C ILE A 371 -95.63 -48.30 35.56
N VAL A 372 -94.50 -48.28 36.29
CA VAL A 372 -94.11 -49.38 37.18
C VAL A 372 -94.93 -49.36 38.48
N HIS A 373 -95.50 -50.51 38.86
CA HIS A 373 -96.25 -50.65 40.11
C HIS A 373 -95.37 -50.40 41.34
N ALA A 374 -95.85 -49.66 42.33
CA ALA A 374 -95.07 -49.19 43.50
C ALA A 374 -94.27 -50.30 44.21
N GLY A 375 -94.85 -51.48 44.40
CA GLY A 375 -94.16 -52.63 45.02
C GLY A 375 -93.05 -53.30 44.17
N GLN A 376 -92.85 -52.88 42.92
CA GLN A 376 -91.84 -53.43 41.99
C GLN A 376 -90.72 -52.42 41.68
N VAL A 377 -90.83 -51.17 42.15
CA VAL A 377 -89.88 -50.08 41.87
C VAL A 377 -88.48 -50.44 42.36
N ASP A 378 -88.33 -50.97 43.57
CA ASP A 378 -87.02 -51.33 44.14
C ASP A 378 -86.29 -52.41 43.32
N ARG A 379 -87.04 -53.41 42.83
CA ARG A 379 -86.48 -54.47 41.97
C ARG A 379 -85.98 -53.88 40.64
N TYR A 380 -86.76 -52.97 40.05
CA TYR A 380 -86.38 -52.27 38.82
C TYR A 380 -85.13 -51.40 39.01
N ILE A 381 -85.02 -50.67 40.13
CA ILE A 381 -83.84 -49.86 40.45
C ILE A 381 -82.60 -50.76 40.58
N GLN A 382 -82.68 -51.87 41.30
CA GLN A 382 -81.55 -52.81 41.43
C GLN A 382 -81.10 -53.38 40.07
N GLU A 383 -82.03 -53.71 39.17
CA GLU A 383 -81.68 -54.17 37.82
C GLU A 383 -81.02 -53.08 36.97
N THR A 384 -81.46 -51.82 37.08
CA THR A 384 -80.85 -50.70 36.34
C THR A 384 -79.47 -50.35 36.89
N GLU A 385 -79.28 -50.38 38.21
CA GLU A 385 -77.97 -50.27 38.86
C GLU A 385 -77.01 -51.38 38.40
N GLY A 386 -77.49 -52.63 38.34
CA GLY A 386 -76.71 -53.76 37.82
C GLY A 386 -76.27 -53.55 36.36
N LYS A 387 -77.19 -53.11 35.49
CA LYS A 387 -76.90 -52.79 34.08
C LYS A 387 -75.93 -51.61 33.94
N ALA A 388 -76.07 -50.58 34.78
CA ALA A 388 -75.17 -49.44 34.82
C ALA A 388 -73.77 -49.84 35.26
N ALA A 389 -73.64 -50.64 36.31
CA ALA A 389 -72.37 -51.18 36.80
C ALA A 389 -71.65 -51.98 35.70
N LEU A 390 -72.36 -52.87 34.99
CA LEU A 390 -71.80 -53.61 33.86
C LEU A 390 -71.33 -52.69 32.72
N THR A 391 -72.08 -51.62 32.44
CA THR A 391 -71.73 -50.64 31.40
C THR A 391 -70.49 -49.83 31.76
N ILE A 392 -70.38 -49.40 33.02
CA ILE A 392 -69.20 -48.70 33.56
C ILE A 392 -67.99 -49.63 33.53
N GLN A 393 -68.12 -50.86 34.01
CA GLN A 393 -67.05 -51.85 33.99
C GLN A 393 -66.58 -52.15 32.56
N ARG A 394 -67.50 -52.29 31.59
CA ARG A 394 -67.18 -52.46 30.17
C ARG A 394 -66.39 -51.27 29.62
N HIS A 395 -66.85 -50.05 29.88
CA HIS A 395 -66.17 -48.83 29.44
C HIS A 395 -64.78 -48.69 30.07
N TRP A 396 -64.64 -49.02 31.36
CA TRP A 396 -63.37 -49.00 32.07
C TRP A 396 -62.37 -50.02 31.54
N ARG A 397 -62.81 -51.27 31.30
CA ARG A 397 -61.98 -52.29 30.64
C ARG A 397 -61.50 -51.82 29.27
N GLY A 398 -62.39 -51.21 28.48
CA GLY A 398 -62.05 -50.62 27.19
C GLY A 398 -61.08 -49.43 27.30
N TYR A 399 -61.28 -48.53 28.25
CA TYR A 399 -60.38 -47.40 28.52
C TYR A 399 -58.99 -47.89 28.91
N ARG A 400 -58.89 -48.87 29.81
CA ARG A 400 -57.62 -49.47 30.22
C ARG A 400 -56.86 -50.08 29.04
N ALA A 401 -57.55 -50.83 28.18
CA ALA A 401 -56.96 -51.39 26.97
C ALA A 401 -56.45 -50.29 26.01
N ARG A 402 -57.26 -49.26 25.75
CA ARG A 402 -56.85 -48.12 24.90
C ARG A 402 -55.68 -47.35 25.49
N ARG A 403 -55.64 -47.14 26.80
CA ARG A 403 -54.52 -46.48 27.50
C ARG A 403 -53.22 -47.28 27.33
N LYS A 404 -53.27 -48.60 27.48
CA LYS A 404 -52.10 -49.48 27.25
C LYS A 404 -51.62 -49.39 25.80
N VAL A 405 -52.53 -49.45 24.83
CA VAL A 405 -52.19 -49.29 23.40
C VAL A 405 -51.61 -47.90 23.10
N HIS A 406 -52.16 -46.85 23.71
CA HIS A 406 -51.66 -45.48 23.55
C HIS A 406 -50.23 -45.34 24.09
N GLN A 407 -49.96 -45.87 25.29
CA GLN A 407 -48.61 -45.92 25.88
C GLN A 407 -47.63 -46.68 24.98
N GLN A 408 -48.03 -47.84 24.45
CA GLN A 408 -47.22 -48.60 23.49
C GLN A 408 -46.93 -47.80 22.21
N ARG A 409 -47.93 -47.11 21.66
CA ARG A 409 -47.74 -46.24 20.48
C ARG A 409 -46.80 -45.07 20.77
N GLN A 410 -46.91 -44.46 21.95
CA GLN A 410 -46.02 -43.38 22.38
C GLN A 410 -44.57 -43.87 22.53
N SER A 411 -44.36 -45.02 23.17
CA SER A 411 -43.05 -45.67 23.27
C SER A 411 -42.48 -46.02 21.89
N LEU A 412 -43.27 -46.57 20.98
CA LEU A 412 -42.85 -46.82 19.59
C LEU A 412 -42.48 -45.54 18.84
N LYS A 413 -43.21 -44.43 19.05
CA LYS A 413 -42.88 -43.13 18.45
C LYS A 413 -41.56 -42.59 18.99
N GLN A 414 -41.34 -42.67 20.30
CA GLN A 414 -40.08 -42.28 20.94
C GLN A 414 -38.91 -43.14 20.45
N HIS A 415 -39.10 -44.46 20.36
CA HIS A 415 -38.08 -45.38 19.85
C HIS A 415 -37.73 -45.08 18.39
N LYS A 416 -38.74 -44.89 17.52
CA LYS A 416 -38.50 -44.50 16.11
C LYS A 416 -37.73 -43.17 16.02
N ALA A 417 -38.12 -42.17 16.81
CA ALA A 417 -37.42 -40.89 16.86
C ALA A 417 -35.96 -41.06 17.33
N ALA A 418 -35.74 -41.84 18.39
CA ALA A 418 -34.41 -42.16 18.91
C ALA A 418 -33.54 -42.83 17.84
N VAL A 419 -34.07 -43.81 17.10
CA VAL A 419 -33.36 -44.47 15.99
C VAL A 419 -33.01 -43.47 14.88
N THR A 420 -33.92 -42.55 14.52
CA THR A 420 -33.64 -41.51 13.53
C THR A 420 -32.50 -40.59 13.98
N ILE A 421 -32.52 -40.14 15.24
CA ILE A 421 -31.47 -39.30 15.84
C ILE A 421 -30.14 -40.05 15.89
N GLN A 422 -30.13 -41.29 16.37
CA GLN A 422 -28.94 -42.14 16.42
C GLN A 422 -28.33 -42.34 15.03
N ARG A 423 -29.13 -42.65 14.00
CA ARG A 423 -28.65 -42.76 12.61
C ARG A 423 -28.03 -41.45 12.10
N ALA A 424 -28.65 -40.31 12.39
CA ALA A 424 -28.13 -39.01 12.01
C ALA A 424 -26.79 -38.71 12.73
N ALA A 425 -26.71 -38.99 14.03
CA ALA A 425 -25.50 -38.83 14.83
C ALA A 425 -24.35 -39.73 14.34
N HIS A 426 -24.61 -41.01 14.07
CA HIS A 426 -23.61 -41.92 13.49
C HIS A 426 -23.11 -41.43 12.12
N LYS A 427 -24.00 -40.91 11.26
CA LYS A 427 -23.61 -40.34 9.96
C LYS A 427 -22.77 -39.07 10.11
N PHE A 428 -23.12 -38.20 11.07
CA PHE A 428 -22.36 -37.01 11.40
C PHE A 428 -20.97 -37.35 11.95
N LEU A 429 -20.90 -38.25 12.93
CA LEU A 429 -19.63 -38.72 13.51
C LEU A 429 -18.75 -39.41 12.47
N GLY A 430 -19.32 -40.21 11.57
CA GLY A 430 -18.60 -40.79 10.44
C GLY A 430 -18.05 -39.73 9.48
N LYS A 431 -18.81 -38.65 9.21
CA LYS A 431 -18.32 -37.50 8.43
C LYS A 431 -17.19 -36.77 9.15
N CYS A 432 -17.29 -36.59 10.47
CA CYS A 432 -16.23 -35.98 11.28
C CYS A 432 -14.97 -36.85 11.34
N GLN A 433 -15.09 -38.18 11.49
CA GLN A 433 -13.95 -39.10 11.44
C GLN A 433 -13.28 -39.11 10.07
N ARG A 434 -14.04 -39.10 8.97
CA ARG A 434 -13.45 -38.99 7.62
C ARG A 434 -12.69 -37.68 7.43
N LYS A 435 -13.25 -36.56 7.92
CA LYS A 435 -12.55 -35.26 7.92
C LYS A 435 -11.28 -35.28 8.79
N ARG A 436 -11.32 -35.90 9.97
CA ARG A 436 -10.13 -36.08 10.83
C ARG A 436 -9.09 -36.97 10.16
N LYS A 437 -9.47 -38.11 9.56
CA LYS A 437 -8.56 -38.97 8.78
C LYS A 437 -7.96 -38.24 7.56
N ALA A 438 -8.70 -37.31 6.96
CA ALA A 438 -8.18 -36.45 5.89
C ALA A 438 -7.26 -35.31 6.40
N LEU A 439 -7.24 -35.04 7.72
CA LEU A 439 -6.54 -33.91 8.35
C LEU A 439 -5.53 -34.30 9.46
N SER A 440 -5.24 -35.59 9.67
CA SER A 440 -4.10 -36.01 10.51
C SER A 440 -3.03 -36.71 9.65
N PRO A 441 -1.94 -35.99 9.33
CA PRO A 441 -0.82 -36.38 8.48
C PRO A 441 0.45 -36.66 9.31
N TRP A 442 1.22 -37.66 8.92
CA TRP A 442 2.69 -37.71 8.94
C TRP A 442 3.06 -39.18 8.69
N LYS A 443 3.60 -39.47 7.50
CA LYS A 443 4.52 -40.59 7.39
C LYS A 443 5.79 -40.10 8.07
N GLU A 444 6.33 -40.85 9.02
CA GLU A 444 7.71 -40.63 9.47
C GLU A 444 8.57 -40.40 8.21
N PRO A 445 9.24 -39.24 8.09
CA PRO A 445 10.19 -39.06 7.01
C PRO A 445 11.21 -40.19 7.16
N LYS A 446 11.41 -40.97 6.09
CA LYS A 446 12.54 -41.90 6.01
C LYS A 446 13.77 -41.17 6.50
N GLU A 447 14.46 -41.74 7.49
CA GLU A 447 15.63 -41.13 8.10
C GLU A 447 16.57 -40.61 7.01
N LEU A 448 16.70 -39.29 6.93
CA LEU A 448 17.62 -38.64 6.00
C LEU A 448 19.03 -39.13 6.34
N THR A 449 19.64 -39.87 5.42
CA THR A 449 21.04 -40.30 5.51
C THR A 449 21.93 -39.06 5.71
N SER A 450 23.00 -39.17 6.50
CA SER A 450 23.92 -38.05 6.81
C SER A 450 24.37 -37.26 5.58
N ALA A 451 24.56 -37.93 4.44
CA ALA A 451 24.89 -37.32 3.16
C ALA A 451 23.78 -36.40 2.59
N GLN A 452 22.50 -36.78 2.75
CA GLN A 452 21.36 -35.97 2.31
C GLN A 452 21.17 -34.73 3.20
N LYS A 453 21.47 -34.86 4.49
CA LYS A 453 21.48 -33.72 5.42
C LYS A 453 22.55 -32.70 4.99
N LEU A 454 23.75 -33.16 4.67
CA LEU A 454 24.84 -32.29 4.21
C LEU A 454 24.49 -31.58 2.88
N ALA A 455 23.90 -32.31 1.92
CA ALA A 455 23.50 -31.74 0.63
C ALA A 455 22.35 -30.72 0.75
N LEU A 456 21.41 -30.95 1.66
CA LEU A 456 20.34 -29.98 1.95
C LEU A 456 20.88 -28.75 2.68
N GLN A 457 21.86 -28.93 3.56
CA GLN A 457 22.52 -27.85 4.28
C GLN A 457 23.31 -26.97 3.32
N GLN A 458 24.06 -27.56 2.38
CA GLN A 458 24.71 -26.82 1.29
C GLN A 458 23.72 -26.05 0.42
N LYS A 459 22.58 -26.65 0.05
CA LYS A 459 21.52 -25.94 -0.69
C LYS A 459 20.92 -24.78 0.09
N LEU A 460 20.77 -24.93 1.41
CA LEU A 460 20.32 -23.85 2.28
C LEU A 460 21.35 -22.73 2.37
N ASP A 461 22.63 -23.07 2.54
CA ASP A 461 23.72 -22.10 2.62
C ASP A 461 23.88 -21.33 1.30
N ASP A 462 23.78 -22.01 0.15
CA ASP A 462 23.79 -21.38 -1.16
C ASP A 462 22.57 -20.47 -1.36
N TYR A 463 21.39 -20.90 -0.93
CA TYR A 463 20.18 -20.08 -0.99
C TYR A 463 20.27 -18.83 -0.09
N ILE A 464 20.82 -18.98 1.12
CA ILE A 464 21.05 -17.87 2.06
C ILE A 464 22.11 -16.90 1.52
N ARG A 465 23.15 -17.40 0.85
CA ARG A 465 24.15 -16.55 0.15
C ARG A 465 23.56 -15.77 -1.01
N LEU A 466 22.65 -16.38 -1.77
CA LEU A 466 21.96 -15.75 -2.90
C LEU A 466 20.85 -14.78 -2.44
N HIS A 467 20.29 -15.01 -1.25
CA HIS A 467 19.22 -14.21 -0.66
C HIS A 467 19.57 -13.77 0.75
N GLN A 468 20.62 -12.96 0.85
CA GLN A 468 21.00 -12.36 2.11
C GLN A 468 19.88 -11.38 2.53
N ALA A 469 19.02 -11.83 3.43
CA ALA A 469 17.97 -11.00 4.00
C ALA A 469 18.63 -9.73 4.58
N SER A 470 18.00 -8.58 4.35
CA SER A 470 18.42 -7.31 4.97
C SER A 470 18.67 -7.57 6.44
N GLN A 471 19.91 -7.38 6.91
CA GLN A 471 20.26 -7.58 8.30
C GLN A 471 19.42 -6.60 9.12
N MET A 472 18.29 -7.07 9.64
CA MET A 472 17.62 -6.38 10.72
C MET A 472 18.62 -6.32 11.86
N SER A 473 18.96 -5.10 12.29
CA SER A 473 19.78 -4.88 13.50
C SER A 473 19.25 -5.77 14.63
N GLU A 474 20.16 -6.33 15.42
CA GLU A 474 19.82 -7.19 16.57
C GLU A 474 18.82 -6.50 17.51
N GLU A 475 18.92 -5.17 17.62
CA GLU A 475 18.02 -4.30 18.37
C GLU A 475 16.60 -4.31 17.79
N MET A 476 16.45 -4.22 16.46
CA MET A 476 15.15 -4.26 15.79
C MET A 476 14.48 -5.64 15.90
N SER A 477 15.28 -6.71 15.93
CA SER A 477 14.78 -8.07 16.14
C SER A 477 14.27 -8.28 17.58
N LYS A 478 15.05 -7.80 18.56
CA LYS A 478 14.65 -7.82 19.98
C LYS A 478 13.38 -6.99 20.22
N GLU A 479 13.28 -5.84 19.57
CA GLU A 479 12.10 -4.97 19.68
C GLU A 479 10.86 -5.59 19.04
N LEU A 480 10.99 -6.23 17.87
CA LEU A 480 9.89 -6.94 17.24
C LEU A 480 9.43 -8.14 18.08
N HIS A 481 10.39 -8.87 18.69
CA HIS A 481 10.07 -9.96 19.60
C HIS A 481 9.31 -9.45 20.84
N ARG A 482 9.75 -8.34 21.44
CA ARG A 482 9.07 -7.70 22.57
C ARG A 482 7.63 -7.31 22.21
N GLN A 483 7.43 -6.66 21.06
CA GLN A 483 6.10 -6.27 20.58
C GLN A 483 5.18 -7.47 20.31
N ALA A 484 5.74 -8.58 19.80
CA ALA A 484 4.97 -9.81 19.59
C ALA A 484 4.54 -10.44 20.92
N GLN A 485 5.43 -10.46 21.92
CA GLN A 485 5.13 -10.95 23.28
C GLN A 485 4.07 -10.09 23.97
N GLU A 486 4.14 -8.77 23.84
CA GLU A 486 3.14 -7.85 24.40
C GLU A 486 1.75 -8.06 23.77
N LYS A 487 1.68 -8.19 22.45
CA LYS A 487 0.41 -8.49 21.75
C LYS A 487 -0.16 -9.84 22.17
N LEU A 488 0.69 -10.85 22.36
CA LEU A 488 0.26 -12.16 22.84
C LEU A 488 -0.28 -12.06 24.28
N ALA A 489 0.41 -11.34 25.17
CA ALA A 489 -0.05 -11.13 26.55
C ALA A 489 -1.40 -10.41 26.60
N GLN A 490 -1.60 -9.38 25.77
CA GLN A 490 -2.89 -8.67 25.66
C GLN A 490 -4.01 -9.60 25.17
N TYR A 491 -3.72 -10.44 24.17
CA TYR A 491 -4.69 -11.41 23.67
C TYR A 491 -5.08 -12.44 24.73
N LEU A 492 -4.10 -13.00 25.45
CA LEU A 492 -4.34 -13.97 26.52
C LEU A 492 -5.15 -13.36 27.67
N LEU A 493 -4.86 -12.11 28.04
CA LEU A 493 -5.63 -11.39 29.06
C LEU A 493 -7.09 -11.22 28.62
N ARG A 494 -7.33 -10.75 27.39
CA ARG A 494 -8.68 -10.59 26.84
C ARG A 494 -9.44 -11.91 26.76
N SER A 495 -8.79 -12.96 26.27
CA SER A 495 -9.37 -14.31 26.20
C SER A 495 -9.76 -14.83 27.59
N SER A 496 -8.97 -14.54 28.63
CA SER A 496 -9.31 -14.94 29.99
C SER A 496 -10.56 -14.23 30.55
N LEU A 497 -10.77 -12.96 30.17
CA LEU A 497 -11.96 -12.19 30.55
C LEU A 497 -13.21 -12.71 29.82
N ASP A 498 -13.08 -12.96 28.52
CA ASP A 498 -14.16 -13.51 27.69
C ASP A 498 -14.60 -14.88 28.23
N ARG A 499 -13.64 -15.75 28.59
CA ARG A 499 -13.93 -17.06 29.20
C ARG A 499 -14.67 -16.94 30.53
N ARG A 500 -14.35 -15.94 31.36
CA ARG A 500 -15.08 -15.69 32.62
C ARG A 500 -16.51 -15.20 32.36
N ALA A 501 -16.71 -14.36 31.34
CA ALA A 501 -18.05 -13.91 30.95
C ALA A 501 -18.91 -15.08 30.42
N GLU A 502 -18.32 -15.96 29.61
CA GLU A 502 -18.96 -17.19 29.13
C GLU A 502 -19.34 -18.12 30.29
N GLN A 503 -18.43 -18.37 31.23
CA GLN A 503 -18.72 -19.17 32.43
C GLN A 503 -19.85 -18.58 33.27
N ARG A 504 -19.91 -17.25 33.43
CA ARG A 504 -21.03 -16.57 34.13
C ARG A 504 -22.34 -16.77 33.40
N ARG A 505 -22.33 -16.64 32.07
CA ARG A 505 -23.53 -16.87 31.24
C ARG A 505 -24.00 -18.32 31.33
N GLU A 506 -23.08 -19.29 31.28
CA GLU A 506 -23.40 -20.71 31.44
C GLU A 506 -23.96 -21.01 32.82
N ALA A 507 -23.39 -20.44 33.88
CA ALA A 507 -23.91 -20.58 35.25
C ALA A 507 -25.32 -19.98 35.39
N LEU A 508 -25.58 -18.81 34.79
CA LEU A 508 -26.91 -18.21 34.76
C LEU A 508 -27.92 -19.07 34.00
N LEU A 509 -27.53 -19.63 32.85
CA LEU A 509 -28.39 -20.53 32.10
C LEU A 509 -28.69 -21.82 32.87
N ALA A 510 -27.70 -22.37 33.57
CA ALA A 510 -27.90 -23.52 34.45
C ALA A 510 -28.87 -23.19 35.58
N GLN A 511 -28.72 -22.03 36.23
CA GLN A 511 -29.63 -21.56 37.28
C GLN A 511 -31.06 -21.40 36.77
N VAL A 512 -31.24 -20.75 35.62
CA VAL A 512 -32.58 -20.58 35.00
C VAL A 512 -33.21 -21.93 34.67
N ASN A 513 -32.43 -22.89 34.17
CA ASN A 513 -32.93 -24.23 33.89
C ASN A 513 -33.32 -24.97 35.16
N THR A 514 -32.53 -24.88 36.24
CA THR A 514 -32.89 -25.48 37.53
C THR A 514 -34.14 -24.84 38.13
N ASP A 515 -34.27 -23.51 38.03
CA ASP A 515 -35.45 -22.78 38.52
C ASP A 515 -36.70 -23.17 37.68
N MET A 516 -36.54 -23.34 36.36
CA MET A 516 -37.60 -23.82 35.48
C MET A 516 -38.02 -25.26 35.83
N GLU A 517 -37.07 -26.17 36.04
CA GLU A 517 -37.37 -27.55 36.47
C GLU A 517 -38.08 -27.58 37.83
N LEU A 518 -37.67 -26.70 38.75
CA LEU A 518 -38.32 -26.52 40.05
C LEU A 518 -39.77 -26.09 39.89
N LEU A 519 -40.04 -25.07 39.08
CA LEU A 519 -41.39 -24.58 38.82
C LEU A 519 -42.27 -25.62 38.11
N MET A 520 -41.69 -26.39 37.19
CA MET A 520 -42.39 -27.47 36.49
C MET A 520 -42.72 -28.66 37.40
N SER A 521 -42.00 -28.81 38.51
CA SER A 521 -42.20 -29.85 39.54
C SER A 521 -42.95 -29.35 40.78
N ALA A 522 -43.56 -28.16 40.72
CA ALA A 522 -44.32 -27.60 41.81
C ALA A 522 -45.51 -28.51 42.22
N PRO A 523 -45.62 -28.88 43.51
CA PRO A 523 -46.72 -29.70 44.00
C PRO A 523 -48.05 -28.94 43.91
N SER A 524 -49.16 -29.67 43.85
CA SER A 524 -50.47 -29.05 43.90
C SER A 524 -50.72 -28.41 45.28
N LEU A 525 -51.51 -27.33 45.34
CA LEU A 525 -51.78 -26.58 46.59
C LEU A 525 -52.36 -27.45 47.73
N MET A 526 -52.94 -28.61 47.40
CA MET A 526 -53.50 -29.58 48.36
C MET A 526 -52.44 -30.53 48.94
N GLU A 527 -51.28 -30.66 48.27
CA GLU A 527 -50.20 -31.61 48.60
C GLU A 527 -48.94 -30.90 49.14
N ALA A 528 -48.95 -29.57 49.19
CA ALA A 528 -47.79 -28.77 49.58
C ALA A 528 -47.49 -28.87 51.09
N THR A 529 -46.26 -29.25 51.42
CA THR A 529 -45.74 -29.26 52.80
C THR A 529 -44.92 -28.01 53.12
N GLU A 530 -44.75 -27.68 54.40
CA GLU A 530 -43.99 -26.50 54.86
C GLU A 530 -42.53 -26.51 54.36
N LYS A 531 -41.95 -27.71 54.20
CA LYS A 531 -40.61 -27.91 53.61
C LYS A 531 -40.53 -27.56 52.13
N ASP A 532 -41.65 -27.65 51.40
CA ASP A 532 -41.69 -27.29 49.97
C ASP A 532 -41.74 -25.76 49.83
N LEU A 533 -42.32 -25.04 50.80
CA LEU A 533 -42.35 -23.58 50.80
C LEU A 533 -40.94 -22.98 50.84
N ASP A 534 -40.05 -23.54 51.67
CA ASP A 534 -38.65 -23.09 51.78
C ASP A 534 -37.87 -23.28 50.48
N VAL A 535 -38.28 -24.22 49.62
CA VAL A 535 -37.66 -24.50 48.32
C VAL A 535 -38.07 -23.48 47.26
N PHE A 536 -39.32 -22.98 47.31
CA PHE A 536 -39.84 -21.99 46.35
C PHE A 536 -39.67 -20.53 46.81
N MET A 537 -39.22 -20.28 48.04
CA MET A 537 -38.88 -18.94 48.49
C MET A 537 -37.49 -18.50 48.02
N SER A 538 -37.39 -17.28 47.51
CA SER A 538 -36.09 -16.68 47.21
C SER A 538 -35.30 -16.48 48.50
N ARG A 539 -34.02 -16.89 48.52
CA ARG A 539 -33.09 -16.63 49.64
C ARG A 539 -32.77 -15.14 49.83
N SER A 540 -33.11 -14.31 48.85
CA SER A 540 -32.97 -12.86 48.91
C SER A 540 -34.20 -12.23 49.55
N VAL A 541 -34.03 -11.69 50.76
CA VAL A 541 -35.11 -11.04 51.54
C VAL A 541 -35.81 -9.92 50.74
N PRO A 542 -35.11 -9.03 50.02
CA PRO A 542 -35.78 -8.01 49.19
C PRO A 542 -36.67 -8.60 48.10
N VAL A 543 -36.23 -9.67 47.44
CA VAL A 543 -36.98 -10.33 46.35
C VAL A 543 -38.20 -11.03 46.93
N ALA A 544 -38.05 -11.75 48.05
CA ALA A 544 -39.16 -12.39 48.74
C ALA A 544 -40.20 -11.37 49.25
N CYS A 545 -39.77 -10.24 49.81
CA CYS A 545 -40.65 -9.16 50.24
C CYS A 545 -41.42 -8.53 49.07
N LYS A 546 -40.76 -8.25 47.94
CA LYS A 546 -41.41 -7.71 46.73
C LYS A 546 -42.41 -8.70 46.14
N ALA A 547 -42.05 -9.98 46.06
CA ALA A 547 -42.97 -11.04 45.63
C ALA A 547 -44.20 -11.13 46.53
N ARG A 548 -44.02 -11.06 47.86
CA ARG A 548 -45.12 -11.05 48.83
C ARG A 548 -46.01 -9.82 48.69
N GLN A 549 -45.43 -8.64 48.47
CA GLN A 549 -46.19 -7.41 48.21
C GLN A 549 -47.03 -7.54 46.92
N SER A 550 -46.43 -8.03 45.83
CA SER A 550 -47.12 -8.27 44.55
C SER A 550 -48.26 -9.28 44.67
N HIS A 551 -48.04 -10.37 45.41
CA HIS A 551 -49.09 -11.35 45.68
C HIS A 551 -50.23 -10.74 46.50
N ASN A 552 -49.91 -9.93 47.51
CA ASN A 552 -50.91 -9.24 48.33
C ASN A 552 -51.71 -8.20 47.53
N THR A 553 -51.10 -7.48 46.59
CA THR A 553 -51.81 -6.57 45.69
C THR A 553 -52.72 -7.35 44.74
N MET A 554 -52.25 -8.47 44.19
CA MET A 554 -53.07 -9.39 43.38
C MET A 554 -54.28 -9.91 44.16
N LEU A 555 -54.09 -10.42 45.39
CA LEU A 555 -55.20 -10.89 46.23
C LEU A 555 -56.21 -9.78 46.57
N LYS A 556 -55.73 -8.57 46.84
CA LYS A 556 -56.60 -7.40 47.04
C LYS A 556 -57.44 -7.15 45.80
N TYR A 557 -56.85 -7.19 44.61
CA TYR A 557 -57.55 -7.06 43.33
C TYR A 557 -58.60 -8.17 43.12
N THR A 558 -58.26 -9.43 43.38
CA THR A 558 -59.20 -10.56 43.26
C THR A 558 -60.41 -10.41 44.19
N ARG A 559 -60.25 -9.76 45.35
CA ARG A 559 -61.34 -9.50 46.31
C ARG A 559 -62.18 -8.27 46.00
N TRP A 560 -61.87 -7.50 44.97
CA TRP A 560 -62.67 -6.33 44.61
C TRP A 560 -64.07 -6.74 44.10
N PRO A 561 -65.10 -5.92 44.38
CA PRO A 561 -66.42 -6.09 43.80
C PRO A 561 -66.36 -6.11 42.27
N TRP A 562 -67.22 -6.90 41.63
CA TRP A 562 -67.22 -7.12 40.18
C TRP A 562 -67.28 -5.81 39.36
N TRP A 563 -67.99 -4.78 39.85
CA TRP A 563 -68.10 -3.48 39.18
C TRP A 563 -66.81 -2.64 39.20
N LYS A 564 -65.87 -2.89 40.13
CA LYS A 564 -64.52 -2.30 40.09
C LYS A 564 -63.55 -3.06 39.17
N LYS A 565 -63.95 -4.23 38.67
CA LYS A 565 -63.21 -5.04 37.70
C LYS A 565 -63.68 -4.79 36.26
N LEU A 566 -64.78 -4.06 36.08
CA LEU A 566 -65.29 -3.64 34.78
C LEU A 566 -64.46 -2.45 34.27
N GLY A 567 -63.57 -2.76 33.33
CA GLY A 567 -62.60 -1.85 32.72
C GLY A 567 -61.33 -2.57 32.27
N ASP A 568 -60.97 -3.67 32.95
CA ASP A 568 -59.73 -4.42 32.70
C ASP A 568 -59.91 -5.69 31.85
N GLU A 569 -61.12 -6.01 31.37
CA GLU A 569 -61.33 -7.14 30.44
C GLU A 569 -60.63 -6.94 29.07
N PHE A 570 -60.01 -5.77 28.84
CA PHE A 570 -59.21 -5.45 27.66
C PHE A 570 -57.71 -5.32 27.93
N MET A 571 -57.24 -5.54 29.16
CA MET A 571 -55.82 -5.53 29.51
C MET A 571 -55.36 -6.98 29.69
N ASP A 572 -54.52 -7.46 28.76
CA ASP A 572 -53.88 -8.77 28.86
C ASP A 572 -53.18 -8.93 30.22
N TYR A 573 -53.39 -10.08 30.86
CA TYR A 573 -52.83 -10.45 32.18
C TYR A 573 -51.29 -10.42 32.26
N ASP A 574 -50.59 -10.16 31.14
CA ASP A 574 -49.13 -10.08 31.05
C ASP A 574 -48.57 -8.63 31.03
N MET A 575 -49.42 -7.59 31.02
CA MET A 575 -48.96 -6.21 31.11
C MET A 575 -48.88 -5.74 32.57
N ILE A 576 -47.69 -5.86 33.15
CA ILE A 576 -47.30 -5.13 34.36
C ILE A 576 -47.53 -3.63 34.07
N PRO A 577 -48.23 -2.86 34.93
CA PRO A 577 -48.42 -1.44 34.73
C PRO A 577 -47.08 -0.71 34.53
N ASP A 578 -46.98 0.08 33.46
CA ASP A 578 -45.78 0.83 33.04
C ASP A 578 -45.18 1.73 34.14
N ASP A 579 -45.97 2.08 35.16
CA ASP A 579 -45.52 2.87 36.31
C ASP A 579 -44.47 2.15 37.19
N VAL A 580 -44.29 0.84 37.05
CA VAL A 580 -43.25 0.09 37.81
C VAL A 580 -41.90 0.06 37.06
N LEU A 581 -41.91 0.10 35.72
CA LEU A 581 -40.68 0.02 34.90
C LEU A 581 -39.89 1.33 34.89
N ASN A 582 -40.56 2.49 35.03
CA ASN A 582 -39.87 3.78 35.07
C ASN A 582 -39.03 3.99 36.35
N THR A 583 -39.32 3.24 37.42
CA THR A 583 -38.53 3.30 38.66
C THR A 583 -37.25 2.44 38.60
N GLU A 584 -37.17 1.46 37.69
CA GLU A 584 -36.07 0.48 37.65
C GLU A 584 -34.84 0.94 36.82
N PHE A 585 -34.97 1.95 35.94
CA PHE A 585 -33.81 2.51 35.24
C PHE A 585 -33.01 3.53 36.07
N GLY A 586 -33.59 4.11 37.12
CA GLY A 586 -32.93 5.14 37.95
C GLY A 586 -31.94 4.61 38.99
N THR A 587 -32.02 3.32 39.35
CA THR A 587 -31.25 2.77 40.50
C THR A 587 -30.20 1.73 40.13
N LEU A 588 -30.06 1.37 38.85
CA LEU A 588 -29.07 0.37 38.39
C LEU A 588 -27.78 0.98 37.79
N PHE A 589 -27.66 2.31 37.76
CA PHE A 589 -26.44 3.01 37.32
C PHE A 589 -25.74 3.70 38.49
N ILE A 590 -25.07 2.93 39.34
CA ILE A 590 -24.01 3.44 40.23
C ILE A 590 -22.68 3.18 39.52
N GLY A 591 -22.41 4.02 38.52
CA GLY A 591 -21.10 4.14 37.86
C GLY A 591 -20.69 5.60 37.95
N GLY A 592 -19.77 5.90 38.86
CA GLY A 592 -19.44 7.26 39.31
C GLY A 592 -19.11 8.22 38.18
N SER A 593 -19.84 9.34 38.13
CA SER A 593 -19.34 10.58 37.57
C SER A 593 -18.40 11.21 38.61
N LYS A 594 -17.10 11.24 38.29
CA LYS A 594 -16.16 12.14 38.96
C LYS A 594 -16.60 13.58 38.67
N SER A 595 -16.89 14.33 39.72
CA SER A 595 -16.81 15.78 39.70
C SER A 595 -15.33 16.18 39.74
N SER A 596 -14.93 17.04 38.80
CA SER A 596 -13.75 17.93 38.86
C SER A 596 -12.38 17.27 39.06
#